data_AF-A0A242DG98-F1
#
_entry.id   AF-A0A242DG98-F1
#
_cell.length_a   1.000
_cell.length_b   1.000
_cell.length_c   1.000
_cell.angle_alpha   90.00
_cell.angle_beta   90.00
_cell.angle_gamma   90.00
#
_symmetry.space_group_name_H-M   'P 1'
#
loop_
_entity.id
_entity.type
_entity.pdbx_description
1 polymer ?
#
loop_
_entity_poly.entity_id
_entity_poly.type
_entity_poly.pdbx_seq_one_letter_code
_entity_poly.pdbx_strand_id
1 'polypeptide(L)'
;MGKQAGLSSIIKKETLSLNEEGGITVIAEILKAQRKKRGQTQQEVAEIFNVTRQTVSNWENEKNYPDVPTLVAISDYYEISLDYLMKGDAKYMAKMANEARLLQTIRIGLFSGICGGALLVFSIISFLTASNGGRLENIIPVQLLIVIAAIWLCVIHFKNLKEEMAAPIRTAASVFLLAALFVTLLCLMIFILAATGLIHF
;
A
#
# COMPACT_ATOMS: atom_id res chain seq x y z
N MET A 1 -36.40 -0.10 29.33
CA MET A 1 -35.49 0.56 28.35
C MET A 1 -34.37 1.41 28.98
N GLY A 2 -34.49 1.96 30.20
CA GLY A 2 -33.46 2.84 30.80
C GLY A 2 -32.14 2.21 31.28
N LYS A 3 -32.07 0.90 31.58
CA LYS A 3 -30.85 0.26 32.12
C LYS A 3 -29.73 0.03 31.09
N GLN A 4 -30.06 -0.17 29.79
CA GLN A 4 -29.05 -0.39 28.75
C GLN A 4 -28.35 0.90 28.30
N ALA A 5 -29.05 2.04 28.33
CA ALA A 5 -28.48 3.35 28.01
C ALA A 5 -27.39 3.77 29.02
N GLY A 6 -27.61 3.51 30.31
CA GLY A 6 -26.62 3.78 31.36
C GLY A 6 -25.35 2.92 31.23
N LEU A 7 -25.50 1.61 30.94
CA LEU A 7 -24.36 0.71 30.79
C LEU A 7 -23.48 1.08 29.57
N SER A 8 -24.11 1.49 28.47
CA SER A 8 -23.38 1.97 27.28
C SER A 8 -22.61 3.26 27.56
N SER A 9 -23.16 4.18 28.36
CA SER A 9 -22.44 5.41 28.75
C SER A 9 -21.28 5.16 29.73
N ILE A 10 -21.41 4.17 30.61
CA ILE A 10 -20.36 3.79 31.57
C ILE A 10 -19.21 3.11 30.84
N ILE A 11 -19.52 2.11 29.99
CA ILE A 11 -18.52 1.45 29.15
C ILE A 11 -17.84 2.49 28.26
N LYS A 12 -18.59 3.37 27.61
CA LYS A 12 -18.00 4.43 26.77
C LYS A 12 -17.04 5.31 27.56
N LYS A 13 -17.40 5.74 28.77
CA LYS A 13 -16.56 6.58 29.63
C LYS A 13 -15.31 5.85 30.13
N GLU A 14 -15.46 4.58 30.49
CA GLU A 14 -14.38 3.70 30.96
C GLU A 14 -13.42 3.39 29.81
N THR A 15 -13.91 3.01 28.63
CA THR A 15 -13.09 2.86 27.41
C THR A 15 -12.43 4.17 26.97
N LEU A 16 -13.06 5.33 27.20
CA LEU A 16 -12.45 6.63 26.87
C LEU A 16 -11.29 6.96 27.81
N SER A 17 -11.45 6.72 29.12
CA SER A 17 -10.37 6.91 30.10
C SER A 17 -9.24 5.90 29.92
N LEU A 18 -9.54 4.71 29.43
CA LEU A 18 -8.58 3.62 29.22
C LEU A 18 -7.79 3.76 27.90
N ASN A 19 -8.35 4.47 26.90
CA ASN A 19 -7.67 4.79 25.65
C ASN A 19 -6.56 5.85 25.82
N GLU A 20 -6.61 6.68 26.87
CA GLU A 20 -5.57 7.70 27.13
C GLU A 20 -4.27 7.10 27.69
N GLU A 21 -4.30 5.90 28.27
CA GLU A 21 -3.12 5.22 28.83
C GLU A 21 -2.41 4.26 27.85
N GLY A 22 -2.76 4.28 26.56
CA GLY A 22 -1.99 3.61 25.49
C GLY A 22 -1.98 2.06 25.52
N GLY A 23 -2.76 1.43 26.40
CA GLY A 23 -2.71 -0.01 26.66
C GLY A 23 -3.74 -0.88 25.96
N ILE A 24 -4.96 -0.38 25.70
CA ILE A 24 -6.15 -1.24 25.51
C ILE A 24 -6.60 -1.32 24.05
N THR A 25 -6.91 -2.53 23.56
CA THR A 25 -7.55 -2.74 22.26
C THR A 25 -9.08 -2.73 22.42
N VAL A 26 -9.72 -1.75 21.78
CA VAL A 26 -11.17 -1.53 21.90
C VAL A 26 -11.98 -2.65 21.22
N ILE A 27 -11.44 -3.27 20.17
CA ILE A 27 -12.14 -4.34 19.42
C ILE A 27 -12.34 -5.60 20.27
N ALA A 28 -11.28 -6.06 20.95
CA ALA A 28 -11.30 -7.30 21.74
C ALA A 28 -12.31 -7.20 22.89
N GLU A 29 -12.31 -6.06 23.59
CA GLU A 29 -13.22 -5.78 24.69
C GLU A 29 -14.68 -5.66 24.23
N ILE A 30 -14.94 -4.93 23.15
CA ILE A 30 -16.28 -4.80 22.57
C ILE A 30 -16.83 -6.17 22.18
N LEU A 31 -16.03 -7.00 21.48
CA LEU A 31 -16.47 -8.32 21.04
C LEU A 31 -16.84 -9.22 22.24
N LYS A 32 -15.97 -9.27 23.25
CA LYS A 32 -16.19 -10.05 24.47
C LYS A 32 -17.40 -9.55 25.24
N ALA A 33 -17.61 -8.24 25.31
CA ALA A 33 -18.75 -7.63 25.98
C ALA A 33 -20.08 -7.95 25.26
N GLN A 34 -20.12 -7.83 23.93
CA GLN A 34 -21.32 -8.13 23.15
C GLN A 34 -21.69 -9.62 23.20
N ARG A 35 -20.68 -10.51 23.09
CA ARG A 35 -20.89 -11.95 23.26
C ARG A 35 -21.50 -12.26 24.62
N LYS A 36 -20.92 -11.74 25.71
CA LYS A 36 -21.43 -11.94 27.07
C LYS A 36 -22.83 -11.34 27.25
N LYS A 37 -23.12 -10.19 26.66
CA LYS A 37 -24.43 -9.54 26.71
C LYS A 37 -25.52 -10.39 26.06
N ARG A 38 -25.18 -11.15 25.02
CA ARG A 38 -26.08 -12.12 24.36
C ARG A 38 -26.03 -13.52 24.97
N GLY A 39 -25.26 -13.75 26.03
CA GLY A 39 -25.16 -15.05 26.71
C GLY A 39 -24.40 -16.13 25.93
N GLN A 40 -23.62 -15.73 24.93
CA GLN A 40 -23.02 -16.65 23.97
C GLN A 40 -21.67 -17.20 24.44
N THR A 41 -21.36 -18.43 24.08
CA THR A 41 -20.05 -19.05 24.23
C THR A 41 -19.14 -18.65 23.06
N GLN A 42 -17.82 -18.78 23.24
CA GLN A 42 -16.87 -18.56 22.13
C GLN A 42 -17.08 -19.56 20.98
N GLN A 43 -17.64 -20.74 21.26
CA GLN A 43 -17.96 -21.76 20.27
C GLN A 43 -19.14 -21.32 19.40
N GLU A 44 -20.21 -20.80 20.01
CA GLU A 44 -21.39 -20.30 19.28
C GLU A 44 -21.03 -19.10 18.38
N VAL A 45 -20.21 -18.17 18.88
CA VAL A 45 -19.72 -17.04 18.08
C VAL A 45 -18.85 -17.52 16.92
N ALA A 46 -18.04 -18.56 17.14
CA ALA A 46 -17.23 -19.16 16.10
C ALA A 46 -18.10 -19.76 14.98
N GLU A 47 -19.20 -20.43 15.34
CA GLU A 47 -20.16 -20.97 14.38
C GLU A 47 -20.88 -19.86 13.58
N ILE A 48 -21.27 -18.77 14.24
CA ILE A 48 -21.93 -17.62 13.59
C ILE A 48 -21.04 -16.98 12.52
N PHE A 49 -19.75 -16.78 12.81
CA PHE A 49 -18.81 -16.14 11.88
C PHE A 49 -18.02 -17.14 11.03
N ASN A 50 -18.36 -18.42 11.08
CA ASN A 50 -17.70 -19.49 10.34
C ASN A 50 -16.17 -19.52 10.54
N VAL A 51 -15.73 -19.40 11.80
CA VAL A 51 -14.33 -19.48 12.23
C VAL A 51 -14.15 -20.54 13.31
N THR A 52 -12.91 -20.78 13.73
CA THR A 52 -12.66 -21.68 14.86
C THR A 52 -12.90 -20.97 16.20
N ARG A 53 -13.25 -21.73 17.25
CA ARG A 53 -13.28 -21.22 18.64
C ARG A 53 -11.95 -20.58 19.05
N GLN A 54 -10.83 -21.13 18.59
CA GLN A 54 -9.50 -20.58 18.84
C GLN A 54 -9.35 -19.20 18.21
N THR A 55 -9.90 -18.98 17.02
CA THR A 55 -9.92 -17.68 16.34
C THR A 55 -10.67 -16.64 17.18
N VAL A 56 -11.87 -16.97 17.67
CA VAL A 56 -12.64 -16.07 18.56
C VAL A 56 -11.90 -15.80 19.85
N SER A 57 -11.28 -16.83 20.45
CA SER A 57 -10.43 -16.66 21.63
C SER A 57 -9.24 -15.75 21.36
N ASN A 58 -8.61 -15.85 20.19
CA ASN A 58 -7.50 -14.99 19.81
C ASN A 58 -7.95 -13.54 19.64
N TRP A 59 -9.12 -13.29 19.05
CA TRP A 59 -9.71 -11.95 18.93
C TRP A 59 -9.98 -11.33 20.30
N GLU A 60 -10.59 -12.09 21.22
CA GLU A 60 -10.93 -11.60 22.58
C GLU A 60 -9.73 -11.43 23.52
N ASN A 61 -8.56 -11.93 23.12
CA ASN A 61 -7.31 -11.84 23.91
C ASN A 61 -6.22 -11.06 23.16
N GLU A 62 -6.60 -10.21 22.20
CA GLU A 62 -5.69 -9.32 21.44
C GLU A 62 -4.56 -10.03 20.67
N LYS A 63 -4.66 -11.35 20.44
CA LYS A 63 -3.62 -12.12 19.73
C LYS A 63 -3.65 -11.87 18.23
N ASN A 64 -4.83 -11.61 17.68
CA ASN A 64 -5.02 -11.19 16.30
C ASN A 64 -6.32 -10.36 16.18
N TYR A 65 -6.46 -9.67 15.05
CA TYR A 65 -7.70 -8.95 14.72
C TYR A 65 -8.52 -9.77 13.73
N PRO A 66 -9.86 -9.66 13.77
CA PRO A 66 -10.70 -10.09 12.65
C PRO A 66 -10.32 -9.30 11.39
N ASP A 67 -10.50 -9.91 10.22
CA ASP A 67 -10.33 -9.19 8.95
C ASP A 67 -11.48 -8.19 8.71
N VAL A 68 -11.32 -7.30 7.73
CA VAL A 68 -12.32 -6.25 7.44
C VAL A 68 -13.70 -6.84 7.15
N PRO A 69 -13.87 -7.88 6.30
CA PRO A 69 -15.18 -8.51 6.10
C PRO A 69 -15.80 -9.05 7.37
N THR A 70 -15.01 -9.69 8.24
CA THR A 70 -15.50 -10.21 9.53
C THR A 70 -15.90 -9.08 10.47
N LEU A 71 -15.16 -7.96 10.49
CA LEU A 71 -15.55 -6.79 11.30
C LEU A 71 -16.88 -6.19 10.83
N VAL A 72 -17.14 -6.17 9.52
CA VAL A 72 -18.46 -5.77 8.97
C VAL A 72 -19.53 -6.75 9.44
N ALA A 73 -19.30 -8.06 9.33
CA ALA A 73 -20.25 -9.06 9.81
C ALA A 73 -20.52 -8.95 11.32
N ILE A 74 -19.49 -8.67 12.13
CA ILE A 74 -19.61 -8.41 13.57
C ILE A 74 -20.44 -7.14 13.82
N SER A 75 -20.17 -6.07 13.06
CA SER A 75 -20.91 -4.80 13.12
C SER A 75 -22.39 -5.01 12.84
N ASP A 76 -22.72 -5.75 11.79
CA ASP A 76 -24.10 -6.08 11.42
C ASP A 76 -24.76 -7.00 12.45
N TYR A 77 -24.07 -8.06 12.89
CA TYR A 77 -24.62 -9.06 13.82
C TYR A 77 -24.95 -8.49 15.20
N TYR A 78 -24.07 -7.63 15.73
CA TYR A 78 -24.25 -7.01 17.04
C TYR A 78 -24.95 -5.65 16.97
N GLU A 79 -25.33 -5.19 15.78
CA GLU A 79 -26.01 -3.91 15.54
C GLU A 79 -25.24 -2.71 16.13
N ILE A 80 -23.92 -2.72 15.95
CA ILE A 80 -23.03 -1.63 16.36
C ILE A 80 -22.37 -1.05 15.12
N SER A 81 -22.15 0.26 15.08
CA SER A 81 -21.46 0.88 13.93
C SER A 81 -20.01 0.38 13.82
N LEU A 82 -19.57 0.08 12.60
CA LEU A 82 -18.18 -0.30 12.31
C LEU A 82 -17.17 0.74 12.84
N ASP A 83 -17.51 2.03 12.74
CA ASP A 83 -16.73 3.13 13.32
C ASP A 83 -16.52 2.99 14.83
N TYR A 84 -17.56 2.62 15.57
CA TYR A 84 -17.47 2.38 17.02
C TYR A 84 -16.61 1.15 17.34
N LEU A 85 -16.65 0.13 16.47
CA LEU A 85 -15.82 -1.06 16.60
C LEU A 85 -14.34 -0.73 16.33
N MET A 86 -14.02 0.09 15.33
CA MET A 86 -12.64 0.31 14.85
C MET A 86 -11.94 1.57 15.37
N LYS A 87 -12.62 2.73 15.46
CA LYS A 87 -11.94 4.04 15.67
C LYS A 87 -11.31 4.22 17.05
N GLY A 88 -11.70 3.42 18.03
CA GLY A 88 -11.08 3.43 19.36
C GLY A 88 -9.76 2.67 19.44
N ASP A 89 -9.43 1.85 18.45
CA ASP A 89 -8.30 0.92 18.52
C ASP A 89 -7.09 1.42 17.72
N ALA A 90 -6.22 2.18 18.39
CA ALA A 90 -5.03 2.74 17.76
C ALA A 90 -4.07 1.68 17.18
N LYS A 91 -3.98 0.50 17.82
CA LYS A 91 -3.12 -0.60 17.35
C LYS A 91 -3.67 -1.21 16.06
N TYR A 92 -4.98 -1.44 15.99
CA TYR A 92 -5.63 -1.90 14.76
C TYR A 92 -5.50 -0.88 13.63
N MET A 93 -5.77 0.40 13.90
CA MET A 93 -5.66 1.46 12.90
C MET A 93 -4.22 1.61 12.38
N ALA A 94 -3.22 1.53 13.25
CA ALA A 94 -1.81 1.52 12.85
C ALA A 94 -1.46 0.29 11.99
N LYS A 95 -1.98 -0.89 12.35
CA LYS A 95 -1.79 -2.11 11.54
C LYS A 95 -2.37 -1.94 10.13
N MET A 96 -3.61 -1.48 10.01
CA MET A 96 -4.27 -1.25 8.72
C MET A 96 -3.53 -0.20 7.88
N ALA A 97 -3.09 0.89 8.50
CA ALA A 97 -2.28 1.91 7.84
C ALA A 97 -0.95 1.33 7.31
N ASN A 98 -0.29 0.47 8.09
CA ASN A 98 0.95 -0.20 7.67
C ASN A 98 0.72 -1.20 6.53
N GLU A 99 -0.36 -1.98 6.55
CA GLU A 99 -0.70 -2.92 5.47
C GLU A 99 -1.03 -2.17 4.16
N ALA A 100 -1.82 -1.09 4.24
CA ALA A 100 -2.12 -0.24 3.09
C ALA A 100 -0.84 0.40 2.51
N ARG A 101 0.03 0.92 3.40
CA ARG A 101 1.34 1.48 3.06
C ARG A 101 2.25 0.46 2.38
N LEU A 102 2.27 -0.79 2.83
CA LEU A 102 3.05 -1.86 2.24
C LEU A 102 2.59 -2.17 0.80
N LEU A 103 1.28 -2.36 0.61
CA LEU A 103 0.71 -2.63 -0.71
C LEU A 103 0.97 -1.48 -1.69
N GLN A 104 0.81 -0.24 -1.22
CA GLN A 104 1.11 0.95 -2.00
C GLN A 104 2.59 1.02 -2.40
N THR A 105 3.48 0.73 -1.45
CA THR A 105 4.94 0.70 -1.69
C THR A 105 5.31 -0.34 -2.75
N ILE A 106 4.76 -1.57 -2.64
CA ILE A 106 5.02 -2.65 -3.60
C ILE A 106 4.49 -2.27 -4.99
N ARG A 107 3.27 -1.74 -5.08
CA ARG A 107 2.64 -1.37 -6.35
C ARG A 107 3.45 -0.31 -7.10
N ILE A 108 3.90 0.75 -6.42
CA ILE A 108 4.70 1.82 -7.03
C ILE A 108 6.09 1.30 -7.41
N GLY A 109 6.74 0.52 -6.53
CA GLY A 109 8.03 -0.09 -6.79
C GLY A 109 8.01 -0.96 -8.05
N LEU A 110 7.05 -1.88 -8.15
CA LEU A 110 6.88 -2.75 -9.32
C LEU A 110 6.61 -1.94 -10.60
N PHE A 111 5.70 -0.97 -10.55
CA PHE A 111 5.40 -0.11 -11.70
C PHE A 111 6.65 0.64 -12.20
N SER A 112 7.37 1.29 -11.30
CA SER A 112 8.60 2.04 -11.63
C SER A 112 9.70 1.13 -12.19
N GLY A 113 9.89 -0.06 -11.61
CA GLY A 113 10.87 -1.04 -12.06
C GLY A 113 10.57 -1.58 -13.46
N ILE A 114 9.32 -1.99 -13.71
CA ILE A 114 8.90 -2.55 -15.00
C ILE A 114 9.02 -1.48 -16.10
N CYS A 115 8.47 -0.28 -15.88
CA CYS A 115 8.49 0.77 -16.89
C CYS A 115 9.92 1.30 -17.14
N GLY A 116 10.70 1.54 -16.08
CA GLY A 116 12.10 1.98 -16.23
C GLY A 116 12.97 0.93 -16.92
N GLY A 117 12.79 -0.36 -16.59
CA GLY A 117 13.47 -1.47 -17.25
C GLY A 117 13.12 -1.57 -18.73
N ALA A 118 11.84 -1.45 -19.09
CA ALA A 118 11.42 -1.47 -20.50
C ALA A 118 12.06 -0.33 -21.30
N LEU A 119 12.12 0.89 -20.75
CA LEU A 119 12.77 2.03 -21.40
C LEU A 119 14.26 1.78 -21.64
N LEU A 120 14.97 1.18 -20.68
CA LEU A 120 16.37 0.78 -20.84
C LEU A 120 16.54 -0.27 -21.94
N VAL A 121 15.68 -1.29 -21.97
CA VAL A 121 15.72 -2.33 -23.01
C VAL A 121 15.51 -1.72 -24.40
N PHE A 122 14.53 -0.84 -24.57
CA PHE A 122 14.32 -0.15 -25.85
C PHE A 122 15.48 0.76 -26.25
N SER A 123 16.11 1.42 -25.27
CA SER A 123 17.32 2.22 -25.50
C SER A 123 18.51 1.35 -25.92
N ILE A 124 18.66 0.16 -25.33
CA ILE A 124 19.69 -0.81 -25.71
C ILE A 124 19.44 -1.34 -27.13
N ILE A 125 18.20 -1.70 -27.46
CA ILE A 125 17.83 -2.13 -28.81
C ILE A 125 18.15 -1.02 -29.84
N SER A 126 17.85 0.23 -29.51
CA SER A 126 18.16 1.38 -30.37
C SER A 126 19.67 1.53 -30.59
N PHE A 127 20.47 1.35 -29.54
CA PHE A 127 21.92 1.38 -29.61
C PHE A 127 22.50 0.23 -30.45
N LEU A 128 22.06 -1.01 -30.20
CA LEU A 128 22.47 -2.17 -30.98
C LEU A 128 22.10 -2.04 -32.46
N THR A 129 20.95 -1.44 -32.76
CA THR A 129 20.54 -1.16 -34.13
C THR A 129 21.50 -0.15 -34.79
N ALA A 130 21.90 0.90 -34.08
CA ALA A 130 22.87 1.88 -34.58
C ALA A 130 24.24 1.24 -34.87
N SER A 131 24.78 0.45 -33.94
CA SER A 131 26.08 -0.19 -34.07
C SER A 131 26.16 -1.23 -35.19
N ASN A 132 25.02 -1.79 -35.62
CA ASN A 132 24.96 -2.76 -36.72
C ASN A 132 24.61 -2.11 -38.08
N GLY A 133 24.93 -0.82 -38.26
CA GLY A 133 24.71 -0.09 -39.51
C GLY A 133 23.27 0.44 -39.70
N GLY A 134 22.48 0.51 -38.63
CA GLY A 134 21.14 1.10 -38.66
C GLY A 134 21.18 2.59 -39.01
N ARG A 135 20.20 3.03 -39.80
CA ARG A 135 20.11 4.43 -40.24
C ARG A 135 19.68 5.33 -39.07
N LEU A 136 20.53 6.29 -38.69
CA LEU A 136 20.29 7.20 -37.57
C LEU A 136 19.01 8.04 -37.71
N GLU A 137 18.62 8.37 -38.95
CA GLU A 137 17.36 9.09 -39.25
C GLU A 137 16.11 8.39 -38.68
N ASN A 138 16.12 7.05 -38.58
CA ASN A 138 15.01 6.27 -38.03
C ASN A 138 15.14 6.07 -36.52
N ILE A 139 16.37 6.03 -36.00
CA ILE A 139 16.67 5.74 -34.59
C ILE A 139 16.42 6.97 -33.71
N ILE A 140 16.82 8.17 -34.17
CA ILE A 140 16.71 9.40 -33.38
C ILE A 140 15.26 9.72 -32.96
N PRO A 141 14.24 9.67 -33.84
CA PRO A 141 12.86 9.92 -33.44
C PRO A 141 12.35 8.93 -32.39
N VAL A 142 12.68 7.64 -32.53
CA VAL A 142 12.30 6.60 -31.57
C VAL A 142 12.95 6.87 -30.21
N GLN A 143 14.24 7.20 -30.19
CA GLN A 143 14.96 7.55 -28.96
C GLN A 143 14.38 8.79 -28.29
N LEU A 144 13.94 9.80 -29.05
CA LEU A 144 13.31 10.99 -28.51
C LEU A 144 11.97 10.65 -27.81
N LEU A 145 11.16 9.77 -28.39
CA LEU A 145 9.92 9.29 -27.76
C LEU A 145 10.18 8.54 -26.45
N ILE A 146 11.24 7.72 -26.40
CA ILE A 146 11.68 7.03 -25.19
C ILE A 146 12.05 8.03 -24.09
N VAL A 147 12.79 9.10 -24.43
CA VAL A 147 13.17 10.15 -23.48
C VAL A 147 11.92 10.89 -22.96
N ILE A 148 10.98 11.25 -23.83
CA ILE A 148 9.72 11.89 -23.43
C ILE A 148 8.93 10.99 -22.47
N ALA A 149 8.83 9.69 -22.78
CA ALA A 149 8.18 8.71 -21.92
C ALA A 149 8.90 8.56 -20.57
N ALA A 150 10.23 8.58 -20.54
CA ALA A 150 11.03 8.52 -19.33
C ALA A 150 10.81 9.75 -18.43
N ILE A 151 10.75 10.95 -19.01
CA ILE A 151 10.45 12.19 -18.28
C ILE A 151 9.04 12.13 -17.70
N TRP A 152 8.05 11.73 -18.50
CA TRP A 152 6.67 11.61 -18.04
C TRP A 152 6.52 10.58 -16.91
N LEU A 153 7.21 9.44 -17.02
CA LEU A 153 7.27 8.42 -15.98
C LEU A 153 7.88 8.96 -14.67
N CYS A 154 8.96 9.75 -14.78
CA CYS A 154 9.54 10.42 -13.62
C CYS A 154 8.51 11.36 -12.96
N VAL A 155 7.81 12.18 -13.73
CA VAL A 155 6.78 13.09 -13.19
C VAL A 155 5.68 12.31 -12.46
N ILE A 156 5.20 11.20 -13.02
CA ILE A 156 4.20 10.33 -12.37
C ILE A 156 4.73 9.76 -11.06
N HIS A 157 5.94 9.21 -11.07
CA HIS A 157 6.58 8.64 -9.89
C HIS A 157 6.72 9.69 -8.78
N PHE A 158 7.29 10.86 -9.09
CA PHE A 158 7.48 11.96 -8.13
C PHE A 158 6.17 12.56 -7.61
N LYS A 159 5.08 12.50 -8.37
CA LYS A 159 3.74 12.84 -7.85
C LYS A 159 3.22 11.81 -6.87
N ASN A 160 3.36 10.52 -7.19
CA ASN A 160 2.88 9.42 -6.34
C ASN A 160 3.72 9.22 -5.06
N LEU A 161 4.92 9.81 -5.00
CA LEU A 161 5.84 9.77 -3.86
C LEU A 161 5.39 10.54 -2.62
N LYS A 162 4.40 11.43 -2.76
CA LYS A 162 3.84 12.21 -1.63
C LYS A 162 3.01 11.37 -0.67
N GLU A 163 2.56 10.19 -1.09
CA GLU A 163 1.81 9.29 -0.23
C GLU A 163 2.75 8.29 0.45
N GLU A 164 2.99 8.51 1.75
CA GLU A 164 3.40 7.56 2.81
C GLU A 164 4.16 6.27 2.37
N MET A 165 5.15 6.31 1.48
CA MET A 165 5.94 5.11 1.11
C MET A 165 7.05 4.82 2.13
N ALA A 166 7.50 3.56 2.24
CA ALA A 166 8.72 3.22 2.98
C ALA A 166 9.96 3.89 2.34
N ALA A 167 10.72 4.64 3.16
CA ALA A 167 11.84 5.45 2.69
C ALA A 167 12.90 4.73 1.82
N PRO A 168 13.35 3.48 2.10
CA PRO A 168 14.40 2.85 1.31
C PRO A 168 13.94 2.40 -0.09
N ILE A 169 12.73 1.87 -0.22
CA ILE A 169 12.18 1.45 -1.52
C ILE A 169 11.92 2.68 -2.39
N ARG A 170 11.42 3.74 -1.75
CA ARG A 170 11.25 5.04 -2.37
C ARG A 170 12.54 5.55 -3.00
N THR A 171 13.61 5.64 -2.20
CA THR A 171 14.88 6.19 -2.68
C THR A 171 15.48 5.30 -3.77
N ALA A 172 15.43 3.98 -3.62
CA ALA A 172 15.90 3.04 -4.62
C ALA A 172 15.16 3.21 -5.96
N ALA A 173 13.82 3.24 -5.95
CA ALA A 173 13.02 3.44 -7.16
C ALA A 173 13.29 4.78 -7.85
N SER A 174 13.44 5.86 -7.06
CA SER A 174 13.77 7.17 -7.60
C SER A 174 15.17 7.23 -8.21
N VAL A 175 16.17 6.65 -7.55
CA VAL A 175 17.54 6.58 -8.09
C VAL A 175 17.56 5.77 -9.38
N PHE A 176 16.87 4.62 -9.42
CA PHE A 176 16.76 3.79 -10.60
C PHE A 176 16.13 4.54 -11.78
N LEU A 177 15.00 5.23 -11.57
CA LEU A 177 14.34 6.00 -12.63
C LEU A 177 15.19 7.17 -13.13
N LEU A 178 15.87 7.88 -12.23
CA LEU A 178 16.79 8.96 -12.62
C LEU A 178 17.99 8.42 -13.41
N ALA A 179 18.52 7.26 -13.01
CA ALA A 179 19.58 6.59 -13.76
C ALA A 179 19.10 6.15 -15.16
N ALA A 180 17.88 5.60 -15.27
CA ALA A 180 17.29 5.22 -16.55
C ALA A 180 17.09 6.45 -17.46
N LEU A 181 16.56 7.55 -16.91
CA LEU A 181 16.44 8.81 -17.63
C LEU A 181 17.81 9.31 -18.11
N PHE A 182 18.82 9.30 -17.23
CA PHE A 182 20.18 9.71 -17.59
C PHE A 182 20.75 8.87 -18.74
N VAL A 183 20.61 7.54 -18.68
CA VAL A 183 21.08 6.64 -19.75
C VAL A 183 20.37 6.94 -21.08
N THR A 184 19.04 7.12 -21.07
CA THR A 184 18.29 7.41 -22.30
C THR A 184 18.66 8.76 -22.91
N LEU A 185 18.94 9.78 -22.08
CA LEU A 185 19.45 11.08 -22.52
C LEU A 185 20.87 10.98 -23.11
N LEU A 186 21.73 10.19 -22.47
CA LEU A 186 23.09 9.95 -22.95
C LEU A 186 23.07 9.22 -24.30
N CYS A 187 22.23 8.20 -24.48
CA CYS A 187 22.04 7.55 -25.78
C CYS A 187 21.58 8.54 -26.86
N LEU A 188 20.60 9.41 -26.54
CA LEU A 188 20.14 10.44 -27.47
C LEU A 188 21.28 11.40 -27.86
N MET A 189 22.08 11.84 -26.89
CA MET A 189 23.23 12.71 -27.14
C MET A 189 24.24 12.05 -28.08
N ILE A 190 24.58 10.77 -27.86
CA ILE A 190 25.52 10.05 -28.74
C ILE A 190 24.95 9.95 -30.17
N PHE A 191 23.66 9.64 -30.35
CA PHE A 191 23.06 9.57 -31.68
C PHE A 191 23.09 10.92 -32.41
N ILE A 192 22.88 12.03 -31.70
CA ILE A 192 22.99 13.38 -32.28
C ILE A 192 24.43 13.66 -32.72
N LEU A 193 25.42 13.36 -31.86
CA LEU A 193 26.83 13.58 -32.18
C LEU A 193 27.27 12.75 -33.40
N ALA A 194 26.81 11.50 -33.50
CA ALA A 194 27.07 10.66 -34.64
C ALA A 194 26.40 11.15 -35.92
N ALA A 195 25.17 11.66 -35.84
CA ALA A 195 24.49 12.26 -36.99
C ALA A 195 25.20 13.51 -37.52
N THR A 196 25.89 14.26 -36.65
CA THR A 196 26.73 15.41 -37.05
C THR A 196 28.11 15.02 -37.59
N GLY A 197 28.45 13.73 -37.61
CA GLY A 197 29.76 13.23 -38.06
C GLY A 197 30.89 13.46 -37.05
N LEU A 198 30.59 13.84 -35.82
CA LEU A 198 31.59 14.04 -34.76
C LEU A 198 32.07 12.71 -34.15
N ILE A 199 31.21 11.69 -34.20
CA ILE A 199 31.48 10.34 -33.71
C ILE A 199 31.07 9.35 -34.80
N HIS A 200 31.85 8.28 -34.96
CA HIS A 200 31.50 7.15 -35.82
C HIS A 200 31.12 5.93 -34.95
N PHE A 201 30.08 5.21 -35.39
CA PHE A 201 29.60 3.97 -34.76
C PHE A 201 30.23 2.75 -35.42
#